data_AF-A0A8B6G9G8-F1
#
_entry.id   AF-A0A8B6G9G8-F1
#
_cell.length_a   1.000
_cell.length_b   1.000
_cell.length_c   1.000
_cell.angle_alpha   90.00
_cell.angle_beta   90.00
_cell.angle_gamma   90.00
#
_symmetry.space_group_name_H-M   'P 1'
#
loop_
_entity.id
_entity.type
_entity.pdbx_description
1 polymer ?
#
loop_
_entity_poly.entity_id
_entity_poly.type
_entity_poly.pdbx_seq_one_letter_code
_entity_poly.pdbx_strand_id
1 'polypeptide(L)'
;MSAGTSAGDTGSHEERIRTISRFVLDLITQNDETTPTVFCQFDALTKSNEDVIWKEYARWVKHDEDVKENVKRWSKPHNASVTSHCLLELKTQMSSGAITLEADVRSLAELAGK
;
A
#
# COMPACT_ATOMS: atom_id res chain seq x y z
N MET A 1 -21.90 -35.24 24.57
CA MET A 1 -21.48 -34.10 25.41
C MET A 1 -20.16 -33.58 24.89
N SER A 2 -20.04 -32.25 24.89
CA SER A 2 -18.88 -31.40 24.61
C SER A 2 -18.39 -31.28 23.16
N ALA A 3 -18.84 -30.17 22.56
CA ALA A 3 -18.20 -29.48 21.46
C ALA A 3 -16.82 -28.93 21.89
N GLY A 4 -15.83 -29.07 21.03
CA GLY A 4 -14.57 -28.35 21.10
C GLY A 4 -14.53 -27.32 19.98
N THR A 5 -14.89 -26.08 20.29
CA THR A 5 -14.76 -24.93 19.38
C THR A 5 -13.27 -24.58 19.25
N SER A 6 -12.73 -24.71 18.04
CA SER A 6 -11.41 -24.19 17.66
C SER A 6 -11.51 -22.66 17.50
N ALA A 7 -11.23 -21.92 18.58
CA ALA A 7 -10.96 -20.49 18.51
C ALA A 7 -9.57 -20.25 17.91
N GLY A 8 -9.49 -20.17 16.59
CA GLY A 8 -8.25 -19.88 15.86
C GLY A 8 -7.93 -18.38 15.86
N ASP A 9 -6.83 -18.02 16.51
CA ASP A 9 -5.85 -16.99 16.14
C ASP A 9 -6.36 -15.66 15.52
N THR A 10 -7.34 -15.00 16.13
CA THR A 10 -7.72 -13.63 15.73
C THR A 10 -6.79 -12.56 16.34
N GLY A 11 -6.03 -12.90 17.38
CA GLY A 11 -5.11 -11.99 18.07
C GLY A 11 -3.93 -11.53 17.21
N SER A 12 -3.44 -12.37 16.30
CA SER A 12 -2.28 -12.07 15.44
C SER A 12 -2.61 -11.09 14.30
N HIS A 13 -3.77 -11.23 13.66
CA HIS A 13 -4.11 -10.42 12.47
C HIS A 13 -4.51 -8.98 12.84
N GLU A 14 -5.31 -8.80 13.89
CA GLU A 14 -5.71 -7.47 14.34
C GLU A 14 -4.53 -6.63 14.84
N GLU A 15 -3.56 -7.25 15.53
CA GLU A 15 -2.34 -6.57 15.97
C GLU A 15 -1.46 -6.14 14.80
N ARG A 16 -1.36 -6.98 13.76
CA ARG A 16 -0.67 -6.62 12.50
C ARG A 16 -1.36 -5.44 11.80
N ILE A 17 -2.68 -5.48 11.68
CA ILE A 17 -3.47 -4.37 11.12
C ILE A 17 -3.26 -3.09 11.92
N ARG A 18 -3.27 -3.16 13.26
CA ARG A 18 -3.01 -1.99 14.13
C ARG A 18 -1.62 -1.41 13.90
N THR A 19 -0.61 -2.26 13.78
CA THR A 19 0.78 -1.85 13.56
C THR A 19 0.93 -1.15 12.21
N ILE A 20 0.41 -1.74 11.13
CA ILE A 20 0.43 -1.13 9.79
C ILE A 20 -0.37 0.17 9.78
N SER A 21 -1.56 0.19 10.41
CA SER A 21 -2.40 1.39 10.46
C SER A 21 -1.68 2.54 11.15
N ARG A 22 -0.96 2.28 12.25
CA ARG A 22 -0.15 3.30 12.93
C ARG A 22 0.98 3.79 12.04
N PHE A 23 1.74 2.90 11.42
CA PHE A 23 2.80 3.27 10.49
C PHE A 23 2.30 4.12 9.32
N VAL A 24 1.18 3.74 8.70
CA VAL A 24 0.55 4.52 7.62
C VAL A 24 0.10 5.89 8.10
N LEU A 25 -0.50 5.98 9.29
CA LEU A 25 -0.86 7.28 9.88
C LEU A 25 0.37 8.14 10.18
N ASP A 26 1.44 7.56 10.70
CA ASP A 26 2.70 8.28 10.97
C ASP A 26 3.34 8.79 9.67
N LEU A 27 3.33 7.97 8.60
CA LEU A 27 3.78 8.37 7.27
C LEU A 27 2.93 9.49 6.65
N ILE A 28 1.61 9.45 6.82
CA ILE A 28 0.70 10.45 6.24
C ILE A 28 0.73 11.76 7.03
N THR A 29 0.92 11.70 8.36
CA THR A 29 0.87 12.89 9.22
C THR A 29 2.19 13.65 9.31
N GLN A 30 3.32 13.08 8.84
CA GLN A 30 4.65 13.72 8.70
C GLN A 30 4.95 14.78 9.77
N ASN A 31 4.86 14.43 11.05
CA ASN A 31 4.95 15.42 12.12
C ASN A 31 6.29 15.44 12.87
N ASP A 32 7.29 14.65 12.46
CA ASP A 32 8.61 14.63 13.10
C ASP A 32 9.75 14.39 12.09
N GLU A 33 10.88 15.08 12.28
CA GLU A 33 12.10 14.93 11.47
C GLU A 33 12.80 13.58 11.70
N THR A 34 12.39 12.82 12.71
CA THR A 34 12.92 11.50 13.03
C THR A 34 12.36 10.37 12.16
N THR A 35 11.23 10.59 11.48
CA THR A 35 10.62 9.58 10.61
C THR A 35 11.39 9.48 9.29
N PRO A 36 11.87 8.28 8.90
CA PRO A 36 12.55 8.09 7.62
C PRO A 36 11.68 8.57 6.46
N THR A 37 12.29 9.31 5.53
CA THR A 37 11.61 9.68 4.29
C THR A 37 11.43 8.44 3.43
N VAL A 38 10.17 8.07 3.16
CA VAL A 38 9.81 6.92 2.31
C VAL A 38 9.48 7.42 0.91
N PHE A 39 10.05 6.76 -0.10
CA PHE A 39 9.59 6.87 -1.48
C PHE A 39 8.50 5.84 -1.73
N CYS A 40 7.37 6.27 -2.26
CA CYS A 40 6.27 5.40 -2.69
C CYS A 40 5.97 5.65 -4.16
N GLN A 41 5.67 4.60 -4.92
CA GLN A 41 5.31 4.66 -6.33
C GLN A 41 4.05 3.84 -6.57
N PHE A 42 3.14 4.38 -7.39
CA PHE A 42 1.94 3.68 -7.83
C PHE A 42 2.06 3.32 -9.31
N ASP A 43 2.14 2.02 -9.57
CA ASP A 43 2.11 1.44 -10.90
C ASP A 43 0.77 0.75 -11.16
N ALA A 44 0.26 0.88 -12.37
CA ALA A 44 -0.89 0.10 -12.83
C ALA A 44 -0.55 -0.69 -14.10
N LEU A 45 -1.13 -1.88 -14.19
CA LEU A 45 -0.97 -2.74 -15.35
C LEU A 45 -1.85 -2.22 -16.49
N THR A 46 -1.24 -1.91 -17.63
CA THR A 46 -1.95 -1.37 -18.80
C THR A 46 -1.73 -2.27 -20.02
N LYS A 47 -2.76 -2.36 -20.86
CA LYS A 47 -2.65 -3.01 -22.16
C LYS A 47 -2.24 -1.98 -23.22
N SER A 48 -1.13 -2.24 -23.91
CA SER A 48 -0.64 -1.40 -25.00
C SER A 48 -0.41 -2.30 -26.21
N ASN A 49 -1.28 -2.19 -27.22
CA ASN A 49 -1.35 -3.13 -28.35
C ASN A 49 -1.57 -4.58 -27.86
N GLU A 50 -0.60 -5.46 -28.10
CA GLU A 50 -0.61 -6.87 -27.69
C GLU A 50 0.14 -7.11 -26.37
N ASP A 51 0.85 -6.10 -25.86
CA ASP A 51 1.66 -6.22 -24.65
C ASP A 51 0.92 -5.75 -23.40
N VAL A 52 1.27 -6.38 -22.28
CA VAL A 52 0.80 -6.01 -20.95
C VAL A 52 1.99 -5.43 -20.19
N ILE A 53 1.93 -4.13 -19.88
CA ILE A 53 3.06 -3.38 -19.31
C ILE A 53 2.62 -2.62 -18.06
N TRP A 54 3.49 -2.63 -17.05
CA TRP A 54 3.36 -1.74 -15.88
C TRP A 54 3.72 -0.32 -16.29
N LYS A 55 2.86 0.62 -15.94
CA LYS A 55 3.11 2.05 -16.11
C LYS A 55 2.99 2.73 -14.76
N GLU A 56 3.91 3.65 -14.51
CA GLU A 56 3.87 4.54 -13.37
C GLU A 56 2.78 5.60 -13.58
N TYR A 57 1.94 5.79 -12.56
CA TYR A 57 0.84 6.77 -12.56
C TYR A 57 1.07 7.90 -11.57
N ALA A 58 1.69 7.62 -10.42
CA ALA A 58 1.94 8.59 -9.37
C ALA A 58 3.10 8.17 -8.48
N ARG A 59 3.70 9.13 -7.76
CA ARG A 59 4.77 8.89 -6.79
C ARG A 59 4.69 9.89 -5.63
N TRP A 60 5.22 9.48 -4.48
CA TRP A 60 5.23 10.29 -3.27
C TRP A 60 6.60 10.30 -2.62
N VAL A 61 7.10 11.50 -2.33
CA VAL A 61 8.20 11.77 -1.41
C VAL A 61 7.89 13.05 -0.67
N LYS A 62 7.29 12.93 0.52
CA LYS A 62 6.67 14.03 1.29
C LYS A 62 5.44 14.66 0.61
N HIS A 63 5.57 14.96 -0.68
CA HIS A 63 4.53 15.48 -1.57
C HIS A 63 4.21 14.45 -2.66
N ASP A 64 3.02 14.61 -3.20
CA ASP A 64 2.43 13.87 -4.32
C ASP A 64 2.84 14.48 -5.67
N GLU A 65 3.21 13.63 -6.61
CA GLU A 65 3.29 13.95 -8.04
C GLU A 65 2.57 12.89 -8.89
N ASP A 66 1.81 13.33 -9.88
CA ASP A 66 1.08 12.47 -10.83
C ASP A 66 1.63 12.58 -12.25
N VAL A 67 1.52 11.50 -13.02
CA VAL A 67 1.81 11.51 -14.46
C VAL A 67 0.64 12.09 -15.23
N LYS A 68 0.86 13.20 -15.95
CA LYS A 68 -0.14 13.74 -16.88
C LYS A 68 -0.16 12.91 -18.16
N GLU A 69 -1.25 12.16 -18.34
CA GLU A 69 -1.49 11.12 -19.36
C GLU A 69 -1.06 11.51 -20.79
N ASN A 70 -1.17 12.79 -21.16
CA ASN A 70 -0.90 13.26 -22.52
C ASN A 70 0.50 13.82 -22.78
N VAL A 71 1.35 14.00 -21.77
CA VAL A 71 2.61 14.76 -21.94
C VAL A 71 3.84 14.09 -21.33
N LYS A 72 3.70 12.87 -20.77
CA LYS A 72 4.76 12.17 -20.02
C LYS A 72 5.48 13.11 -19.03
N ARG A 73 4.71 14.03 -18.43
CA ARG A 73 5.22 15.08 -17.56
C ARG A 73 4.57 14.93 -16.19
N TRP A 74 5.40 14.95 -15.17
CA TRP A 74 4.97 15.04 -13.78
C TRP A 74 4.22 16.33 -13.51
N SER A 75 3.21 16.27 -12.64
CA SER A 75 2.60 17.44 -12.03
C SER A 75 3.65 18.19 -11.17
N LYS A 76 3.26 19.35 -10.63
CA LYS A 76 4.09 19.98 -9.60
C LYS A 76 3.85 19.23 -8.29
N PRO A 77 4.86 19.10 -7.42
CA PRO A 77 4.67 18.54 -6.09
C PRO A 77 3.52 19.22 -5.36
N HIS A 78 2.62 18.45 -4.77
CA HIS A 78 1.47 18.96 -4.03
C HIS A 78 1.11 18.07 -2.83
N ASN A 79 0.22 18.55 -1.96
CA ASN A 79 -0.23 17.76 -0.82
C ASN A 79 -1.21 16.69 -1.29
N ALA A 80 -0.94 15.43 -0.92
CA ALA A 80 -1.83 14.33 -1.21
C ALA A 80 -3.21 14.60 -0.57
N SER A 81 -4.27 14.31 -1.33
CA SER A 81 -5.65 14.32 -0.84
C SER A 81 -6.25 12.95 -1.06
N VAL A 82 -6.80 12.36 0.00
CA VAL A 82 -7.47 11.06 -0.06
C VAL A 82 -8.95 11.25 0.27
N THR A 83 -9.82 10.61 -0.51
CA THR A 83 -11.26 10.64 -0.24
C THR A 83 -11.61 9.70 0.91
N SER A 84 -12.66 10.01 1.67
CA SER A 84 -13.15 9.12 2.72
C SER A 84 -13.55 7.73 2.20
N HIS A 85 -14.01 7.65 0.94
CA HIS A 85 -14.35 6.39 0.29
C HIS A 85 -13.11 5.49 0.16
N CYS A 86 -12.00 6.04 -0.35
CA CYS A 86 -10.74 5.30 -0.50
C CYS A 86 -10.22 4.80 0.85
N LEU A 87 -10.36 5.59 1.92
CA LEU A 87 -9.97 5.15 3.28
C LEU A 87 -10.81 3.98 3.80
N LEU A 88 -12.12 3.97 3.51
CA LEU A 88 -13.00 2.87 3.91
C LEU A 88 -12.70 1.59 3.13
N GLU A 89 -12.43 1.71 1.82
CA GLU A 89 -11.98 0.59 1.00
C GLU A 89 -10.65 0.04 1.50
N LEU A 90 -9.66 0.90 1.75
CA LEU A 90 -8.36 0.49 2.30
C LEU A 90 -8.54 -0.26 3.63
N LYS A 91 -9.36 0.25 4.55
CA LYS A 91 -9.66 -0.44 5.81
C LYS A 91 -10.25 -1.83 5.56
N THR A 92 -11.17 -1.94 4.62
CA THR A 92 -11.80 -3.22 4.26
C THR A 92 -10.74 -4.18 3.71
N GLN A 93 -9.91 -3.74 2.77
CA GLN A 93 -8.84 -4.54 2.17
C GLN A 93 -7.78 -4.95 3.20
N MET A 94 -7.41 -4.08 4.14
CA MET A 94 -6.52 -4.46 5.24
C MET A 94 -7.14 -5.50 6.19
N SER A 95 -8.48 -5.54 6.30
CA SER A 95 -9.16 -6.47 7.20
C SER A 95 -9.26 -7.88 6.63
N SER A 96 -9.39 -8.02 5.31
CA SER A 96 -9.59 -9.33 4.65
C SER A 96 -8.50 -9.72 3.65
N GLY A 97 -7.60 -8.81 3.31
CA GLY A 97 -6.52 -9.03 2.35
C GLY A 97 -5.37 -9.83 2.96
N ALA A 98 -4.46 -10.28 2.09
CA ALA A 98 -3.25 -10.96 2.53
C ALA A 98 -2.25 -9.96 3.13
N ILE A 99 -1.75 -10.24 4.34
CA ILE A 99 -0.71 -9.46 5.01
C ILE A 99 0.47 -10.37 5.33
N THR A 100 1.62 -10.08 4.72
CA THR A 100 2.90 -10.74 4.99
C THR A 100 3.87 -9.71 5.55
N LEU A 101 4.34 -9.92 6.77
CA LEU A 101 5.35 -9.09 7.43
C LEU A 101 6.64 -9.89 7.54
N GLU A 102 7.78 -9.21 7.53
CA GLU A 102 9.12 -9.82 7.71
C GLU A 102 9.41 -10.94 6.69
N ALA A 103 8.94 -10.77 5.45
CA ALA A 103 9.22 -11.71 4.37
C ALA A 103 10.72 -11.72 4.06
N ASP A 104 11.37 -12.88 4.19
CA ASP A 104 12.75 -13.10 3.74
C ASP A 104 12.77 -13.43 2.24
N VAL A 105 12.49 -12.42 1.42
CA VAL A 105 12.49 -12.52 -0.05
C VAL A 105 13.47 -11.52 -0.65
N ARG A 106 14.14 -11.90 -1.74
CA ARG A 106 15.19 -11.09 -2.40
C ARG A 106 14.85 -10.65 -3.82
N SER A 107 13.68 -11.04 -4.33
CA SER A 107 13.22 -10.62 -5.66
C SER A 107 11.69 -10.51 -5.74
N LEU A 108 11.21 -9.75 -6.73
CA LEU A 108 9.77 -9.65 -7.01
C LEU A 108 9.18 -10.99 -7.50
N ALA A 109 9.97 -11.81 -8.21
CA ALA A 109 9.53 -13.13 -8.66
C ALA A 109 9.26 -14.05 -7.46
N GLU A 110 10.20 -14.10 -6.52
CA GLU A 110 10.07 -14.87 -5.28
C GLU A 110 8.87 -14.39 -4.44
N LEU A 111 8.69 -13.08 -4.30
CA LEU A 111 7.51 -12.51 -3.62
C LEU A 111 6.20 -12.90 -4.32
N ALA A 112 6.19 -12.95 -5.66
CA ALA A 112 5.03 -13.37 -6.45
C ALA A 112 4.81 -14.89 -6.45
N GLY A 113 5.68 -15.67 -5.77
CA GLY A 113 5.63 -17.13 -5.76
C GLY A 113 5.99 -17.77 -7.10
N LYS A 114 6.86 -17.13 -7.89
CA LYS A 114 7.34 -17.60 -9.20
C LYS A 114 8.81 -18.01 -9.17
#